data_AF-A0A497Q2K1-F1
#
_entry.id   AF-A0A497Q2K1-F1
#
_cell.length_a   1.000
_cell.length_b   1.000
_cell.length_c   1.000
_cell.angle_alpha   90.00
_cell.angle_beta   90.00
_cell.angle_gamma   90.00
#
_symmetry.space_group_name_H-M   'P 1'
#
loop_
_entity.id
_entity.type
_entity.pdbx_description
1 polymer ?
#
loop_
_entity_poly.entity_id
_entity_poly.type
_entity_poly.pdbx_seq_one_letter_code
_entity_poly.pdbx_strand_id
1 'polypeptide(L)'
;MEVEGATPVETKSKYLYVIPVIGLLLFYGGGLMLSLEVNPMFVFIGELVLFSAIKIVGLVQNRRMAVVIGALLLIVCSAGPVSLFVFSLSGGTFGLAEIGAGIMTFAIIFHILTMIIWYNS
;
A
#
# COMPACT_ATOMS: atom_id res chain seq x y z
N MET A 1 -41.03 -20.32 -21.22
CA MET A 1 -40.51 -19.48 -20.13
C MET A 1 -39.02 -19.35 -20.36
N GLU A 2 -38.61 -18.32 -21.08
CA GLU A 2 -37.21 -17.97 -21.27
C GLU A 2 -36.73 -17.32 -19.99
N VAL A 3 -35.70 -17.90 -19.36
CA VAL A 3 -35.09 -17.33 -18.17
C VAL A 3 -34.23 -16.16 -18.64
N GLU A 4 -34.74 -14.97 -18.37
CA GLU A 4 -34.17 -13.67 -18.66
C GLU A 4 -32.72 -13.58 -18.16
N GLY A 5 -31.87 -13.02 -19.01
CA GLY A 5 -30.42 -13.04 -18.88
C GLY A 5 -29.92 -12.52 -17.54
N ALA A 6 -29.14 -13.35 -16.84
CA ALA A 6 -28.21 -12.87 -15.84
C ALA A 6 -27.17 -12.00 -16.55
N THR A 7 -27.38 -10.68 -16.57
CA THR A 7 -26.32 -9.72 -16.89
C THR A 7 -25.14 -10.01 -15.98
N PRO A 8 -23.90 -10.14 -16.49
CA PRO A 8 -22.74 -10.32 -15.64
C PRO A 8 -22.60 -9.07 -14.76
N VAL A 9 -23.03 -9.20 -13.50
CA VAL A 9 -22.95 -8.15 -12.48
C VAL A 9 -21.50 -7.71 -12.37
N GLU A 10 -21.29 -6.39 -12.33
CA GLU A 10 -20.02 -5.62 -12.32
C GLU A 10 -18.98 -6.04 -11.25
N THR A 11 -18.51 -7.28 -11.30
CA THR A 11 -17.52 -7.83 -10.39
C THR A 11 -16.22 -7.02 -10.39
N LYS A 12 -15.85 -6.42 -11.53
CA LYS A 12 -14.66 -5.57 -11.67
C LYS A 12 -14.61 -4.41 -10.65
N SER A 13 -15.77 -3.84 -10.30
CA SER A 13 -15.86 -2.63 -9.47
C SER A 13 -15.45 -2.86 -8.02
N LYS A 14 -15.82 -4.00 -7.40
CA LYS A 14 -15.54 -4.23 -5.97
C LYS A 14 -14.07 -4.56 -5.70
N TYR A 15 -13.45 -5.39 -6.54
CA TYR A 15 -12.04 -5.78 -6.36
C TYR A 15 -11.05 -4.63 -6.63
N LEU A 16 -11.47 -3.63 -7.41
CA LEU A 16 -10.73 -2.40 -7.66
C LEU A 16 -10.36 -1.65 -6.38
N TYR A 17 -11.19 -1.67 -5.33
CA TYR A 17 -10.94 -0.97 -4.06
C TYR A 17 -10.24 -1.84 -3.02
N VAL A 18 -10.40 -3.16 -3.08
CA VAL A 18 -9.84 -4.11 -2.10
C VAL A 18 -8.31 -4.08 -2.12
N ILE A 19 -7.69 -4.17 -3.30
CA ILE A 19 -6.23 -4.21 -3.44
C ILE A 19 -5.57 -2.92 -2.90
N PRO A 20 -6.03 -1.71 -3.28
CA PRO A 20 -5.53 -0.45 -2.72
C PRO A 20 -5.58 -0.38 -1.20
N VAL A 21 -6.69 -0.83 -0.61
CA VAL A 21 -6.96 -0.76 0.84
C VAL A 21 -6.11 -1.79 1.59
N ILE A 22 -6.02 -3.03 1.12
CA ILE A 22 -5.14 -4.04 1.73
C ILE A 22 -3.69 -3.55 1.72
N GLY A 23 -3.23 -2.99 0.61
CA GLY A 23 -1.90 -2.40 0.54
C GLY A 23 -1.70 -1.32 1.60
N LEU A 24 -2.67 -0.41 1.78
CA LEU A 24 -2.59 0.64 2.81
C LEU A 24 -2.56 0.06 4.23
N LEU A 25 -3.37 -0.96 4.52
CA LEU A 25 -3.41 -1.60 5.84
C LEU A 25 -2.07 -2.25 6.20
N LEU A 26 -1.47 -2.98 5.25
CA LEU A 26 -0.16 -3.58 5.44
C LEU A 26 0.91 -2.49 5.62
N PHE A 27 0.86 -1.43 4.81
CA PHE A 27 1.83 -0.33 4.88
C PHE A 27 1.75 0.41 6.23
N TYR A 28 0.55 0.69 6.74
CA TYR A 28 0.34 1.27 8.06
C TYR A 28 0.73 0.33 9.19
N GLY A 29 0.33 -0.95 9.11
CA GLY A 29 0.67 -1.93 10.14
C GLY A 29 2.18 -2.10 10.28
N GLY A 30 2.88 -2.26 9.15
CA GLY A 30 4.34 -2.33 9.15
C GLY A 30 5.00 -1.03 9.58
N GLY A 31 4.48 0.12 9.12
CA GLY A 31 4.97 1.44 9.52
C GLY A 31 4.80 1.73 11.01
N LEU A 32 3.71 1.26 11.63
CA LEU A 32 3.49 1.35 13.07
C LEU A 32 4.48 0.49 13.85
N MET A 33 4.77 -0.74 13.39
CA MET A 33 5.77 -1.60 14.04
C MET A 33 7.18 -1.01 13.94
N LEU A 34 7.55 -0.54 12.75
CA LEU A 34 8.77 0.24 12.55
C LEU A 34 8.80 1.46 13.46
N SER A 35 7.62 2.05 13.72
CA SER A 35 7.47 3.22 14.56
C SER A 35 7.79 3.07 16.05
N LEU A 36 7.89 1.83 16.52
CA LEU A 36 8.13 1.57 17.95
C LEU A 36 9.62 1.64 18.32
N GLU A 37 10.53 1.49 17.35
CA GLU A 37 11.95 1.27 17.63
C GLU A 37 12.90 2.32 17.01
N VAL A 38 12.49 3.10 16.00
CA VAL A 38 13.42 3.95 15.22
C VAL A 38 13.22 5.46 15.48
N ASN A 39 13.88 6.08 16.47
CA ASN A 39 13.75 7.54 16.70
C ASN A 39 14.82 8.34 15.90
N PRO A 40 14.50 9.42 15.14
CA PRO A 40 13.20 10.08 14.94
C PRO A 40 12.48 9.71 13.64
N MET A 41 11.17 9.45 13.73
CA MET A 41 10.31 9.03 12.60
C MET A 41 9.26 10.03 12.17
N PHE A 42 9.28 11.26 12.69
CA PHE A 42 8.25 12.25 12.37
C PHE A 42 8.12 12.50 10.86
N VAL A 43 9.24 12.53 10.13
CA VAL A 43 9.26 12.68 8.67
C VAL A 43 8.58 11.49 8.00
N PHE A 44 9.01 10.26 8.34
CA PHE A 44 8.46 9.03 7.79
C PHE A 44 6.96 8.87 8.05
N ILE A 45 6.50 9.12 9.29
CA ILE A 45 5.07 9.06 9.64
C ILE A 45 4.31 10.16 8.89
N GLY A 46 4.88 11.36 8.78
CA GLY A 46 4.28 12.46 8.02
C GLY A 46 4.09 12.12 6.55
N GLU A 47 5.12 11.58 5.89
CA GLU A 47 5.07 11.09 4.51
C GLU A 47 4.03 9.97 4.34
N LEU A 48 4.05 8.99 5.24
CA LEU A 48 3.13 7.86 5.23
C LEU A 48 1.67 8.35 5.29
N VAL A 49 1.37 9.26 6.23
CA VAL A 49 0.02 9.82 6.38
C VAL A 49 -0.37 10.65 5.16
N LEU A 50 0.52 11.53 4.68
CA LEU A 50 0.25 12.41 3.56
C LEU A 50 -0.01 11.62 2.26
N PHE A 51 0.85 10.67 1.94
CA PHE A 51 0.73 9.88 0.71
C PHE A 51 -0.46 8.91 0.77
N SER A 52 -0.75 8.37 1.95
CA SER A 52 -1.97 7.59 2.17
C SER A 52 -3.23 8.43 1.97
N ALA A 53 -3.25 9.68 2.45
CA ALA A 53 -4.37 10.59 2.26
C ALA A 53 -4.60 10.88 0.77
N ILE A 54 -3.55 11.15 0.00
CA ILE A 54 -3.65 11.34 -1.46
C ILE A 54 -4.32 10.14 -2.12
N LYS A 55 -3.86 8.92 -1.78
CA LYS A 55 -4.42 7.68 -2.34
C LYS A 55 -5.88 7.49 -1.93
N ILE A 56 -6.22 7.69 -0.66
CA ILE A 56 -7.59 7.56 -0.14
C ILE A 56 -8.53 8.57 -0.81
N VAL A 57 -8.12 9.83 -0.92
CA VAL A 57 -8.90 10.86 -1.63
C VAL A 57 -9.11 10.47 -3.08
N GLY A 58 -8.07 9.94 -3.75
CA GLY A 58 -8.18 9.40 -5.10
C GLY A 58 -9.20 8.28 -5.22
N LEU A 59 -9.22 7.34 -4.26
CA LEU A 59 -10.19 6.24 -4.21
C LEU A 59 -11.61 6.78 -4.00
N VAL A 60 -11.83 7.65 -3.02
CA VAL A 60 -13.15 8.22 -2.69
C VAL A 60 -13.72 9.02 -3.86
N GLN A 61 -12.88 9.80 -4.55
CA GLN A 61 -13.31 10.61 -5.69
C GLN A 61 -13.31 9.83 -7.02
N ASN A 62 -12.96 8.54 -7.01
CA ASN A 62 -12.79 7.72 -8.20
C ASN A 62 -11.83 8.36 -9.24
N ARG A 63 -10.80 9.07 -8.77
CA ARG A 63 -9.81 9.78 -9.59
C ARG A 63 -8.59 8.88 -9.79
N ARG A 64 -8.57 8.16 -10.91
CA ARG A 64 -7.53 7.18 -11.29
C ARG A 64 -6.10 7.71 -11.09
N MET A 65 -5.81 8.90 -11.61
CA MET A 65 -4.47 9.50 -11.49
C MET A 65 -4.07 9.74 -10.04
N ALA A 66 -4.98 10.17 -9.17
CA ALA A 66 -4.67 10.37 -7.75
C ALA A 66 -4.39 9.04 -7.03
N VAL A 67 -5.11 7.96 -7.39
CA VAL A 67 -4.84 6.62 -6.84
C VAL A 67 -3.46 6.10 -7.26
N VAL A 68 -3.12 6.25 -8.55
CA VAL A 68 -1.83 5.81 -9.11
C VAL A 68 -0.69 6.62 -8.51
N ILE A 69 -0.80 7.96 -8.47
CA ILE A 69 0.21 8.84 -7.88
C ILE A 69 0.39 8.53 -6.39
N GLY A 70 -0.71 8.38 -5.63
CA GLY A 70 -0.62 8.02 -4.22
C GLY A 70 0.05 6.67 -3.99
N ALA A 71 -0.24 5.66 -4.82
CA ALA A 71 0.44 4.36 -4.76
C ALA A 71 1.93 4.47 -5.09
N LEU A 72 2.30 5.26 -6.11
CA LEU A 72 3.70 5.50 -6.47
C LEU A 72 4.48 6.18 -5.34
N LEU A 73 3.89 7.21 -4.72
CA LEU A 73 4.51 7.92 -3.60
C LEU A 73 4.75 7.01 -2.40
N LEU A 74 3.81 6.11 -2.09
CA LEU A 74 3.98 5.10 -1.03
C LEU A 74 5.13 4.14 -1.34
N ILE A 75 5.30 3.72 -2.60
CA ILE A 75 6.44 2.89 -3.01
C ILE A 75 7.76 3.64 -2.81
N VAL A 76 7.83 4.92 -3.18
CA VAL A 76 9.03 5.73 -2.98
C VAL A 76 9.35 5.89 -1.49
N CYS A 77 8.34 6.18 -0.67
CA CYS A 77 8.47 6.31 0.79
C CYS A 77 9.00 5.01 1.45
N SER A 78 8.71 3.85 0.87
CA SER A 78 9.23 2.57 1.38
C SER A 78 10.72 2.30 1.11
N ALA A 79 11.46 3.16 0.41
CA ALA A 79 12.89 2.93 0.14
C ALA A 79 13.73 2.71 1.42
N GLY A 80 13.49 3.52 2.46
CA GLY A 80 14.13 3.36 3.77
C GLY A 80 13.81 2.01 4.43
N PRO A 81 12.53 1.71 4.72
CA PRO A 81 12.11 0.42 5.25
C PRO A 81 12.62 -0.79 4.43
N VAL A 82 12.55 -0.73 3.10
CA VAL A 82 13.07 -1.81 2.25
C VAL A 82 14.56 -2.02 2.47
N SER A 83 15.35 -0.94 2.53
CA SER A 83 16.79 -1.06 2.78
C SER A 83 17.08 -1.69 4.15
N LEU A 84 16.35 -1.28 5.20
CA LEU A 84 16.47 -1.85 6.54
C LEU A 84 16.20 -3.36 6.53
N PHE A 85 15.12 -3.78 5.86
CA PHE A 85 14.78 -5.20 5.74
C PHE A 85 15.83 -6.00 4.95
N VAL A 86 16.34 -5.46 3.85
CA VAL A 86 17.39 -6.14 3.06
C VAL A 86 18.68 -6.30 3.87
N PHE A 87 19.09 -5.28 4.63
CA PHE A 87 20.26 -5.39 5.49
C PHE A 87 20.07 -6.40 6.62
N SER A 88 18.87 -6.47 7.21
CA SER A 88 18.60 -7.41 8.29
C SER A 88 18.64 -8.87 7.84
N LEU A 89 18.21 -9.17 6.60
CA LEU A 89 18.37 -10.50 6.00
C LEU A 89 19.84 -10.94 5.91
N SER A 90 20.76 -10.00 5.68
CA SER A 90 22.20 -10.30 5.62
C SER A 90 22.85 -10.44 7.01
N GLY A 91 22.33 -9.75 8.01
CA GLY A 91 22.85 -9.73 9.38
C GLY A 91 22.23 -10.77 10.33
N GLY A 92 21.10 -11.39 9.95
CA GLY A 92 20.38 -12.37 10.77
C GLY A 92 19.67 -11.78 12.00
N THR A 93 19.52 -10.45 12.08
CA THR A 93 18.81 -9.77 13.18
C THR A 93 17.37 -9.51 12.80
N PHE A 94 16.41 -9.89 13.64
CA PHE A 94 14.99 -9.65 13.43
C PHE A 94 14.35 -9.09 14.71
N GLY A 95 14.34 -7.76 14.83
CA GLY A 95 13.54 -7.02 15.81
C GLY A 95 12.19 -6.61 15.23
N LEU A 96 11.40 -5.84 16.00
CA LEU A 96 10.08 -5.40 15.54
C LEU A 96 10.21 -4.41 14.38
N ALA A 97 11.26 -3.60 14.36
CA ALA A 97 11.58 -2.70 13.25
C ALA A 97 11.74 -3.46 11.93
N GLU A 98 12.53 -4.53 11.92
CA GLU A 98 12.80 -5.32 10.73
C GLU A 98 11.56 -6.08 10.26
N ILE A 99 10.76 -6.59 11.19
CA ILE A 99 9.46 -7.22 10.87
C ILE A 99 8.53 -6.19 10.24
N GLY A 100 8.41 -5.01 10.84
CA GLY A 100 7.62 -3.90 10.30
C GLY A 100 8.07 -3.51 8.89
N ALA A 101 9.37 -3.36 8.70
CA ALA A 101 9.99 -3.11 7.40
C ALA A 101 9.72 -4.21 6.36
N GLY A 102 9.72 -5.49 6.79
CA GLY A 102 9.35 -6.62 5.93
C GLY A 102 7.89 -6.58 5.50
N ILE A 103 6.96 -6.29 6.42
CA ILE A 103 5.52 -6.12 6.12
C ILE A 103 5.32 -4.96 5.12
N MET A 104 6.00 -3.83 5.35
CA MET A 104 5.95 -2.70 4.43
C MET A 104 6.50 -3.05 3.04
N THR A 105 7.59 -3.80 2.99
CA THR A 105 8.17 -4.29 1.72
C THR A 105 7.17 -5.18 0.98
N PHE A 106 6.45 -6.06 1.70
CA PHE A 106 5.39 -6.88 1.11
C PHE A 106 4.20 -6.03 0.61
N ALA A 107 3.85 -4.94 1.31
CA ALA A 107 2.79 -4.02 0.90
C ALA A 107 3.07 -3.32 -0.45
N ILE A 108 4.34 -3.19 -0.86
CA ILE A 108 4.73 -2.67 -2.18
C ILE A 108 4.08 -3.47 -3.31
N ILE A 109 3.95 -4.78 -3.17
CA ILE A 109 3.30 -5.64 -4.17
C ILE A 109 1.87 -5.17 -4.41
N PHE A 110 1.12 -4.88 -3.34
CA PHE A 110 -0.25 -4.36 -3.46
C PHE A 110 -0.30 -2.95 -4.05
N HIS A 111 0.71 -2.11 -3.80
CA HIS A 111 0.80 -0.80 -4.43
C HIS A 111 1.11 -0.89 -5.92
N ILE A 112 1.98 -1.81 -6.34
CA ILE A 112 2.23 -2.11 -7.75
C ILE A 112 0.95 -2.61 -8.43
N LEU A 113 0.27 -3.60 -7.82
CA LEU A 113 -1.01 -4.09 -8.33
C LEU A 113 -2.07 -2.99 -8.40
N THR A 114 -2.10 -2.09 -7.40
CA THR A 114 -2.98 -0.91 -7.42
C THR A 114 -2.71 -0.07 -8.66
N MET A 115 -1.45 0.25 -8.95
CA MET A 115 -1.10 1.02 -10.15
C MET A 115 -1.52 0.31 -11.43
N ILE A 116 -1.19 -0.96 -11.59
CA ILE A 116 -1.53 -1.74 -12.80
C ILE A 116 -3.04 -1.75 -13.03
N ILE A 117 -3.83 -2.03 -11.99
CA ILE A 117 -5.28 -2.15 -12.13
C ILE A 117 -5.91 -0.78 -12.40
N TRP A 118 -5.53 0.26 -11.65
CA TRP A 118 -6.14 1.59 -11.76
C TRP A 118 -5.66 2.41 -12.96
N TYR A 119 -4.46 2.14 -13.47
CA TYR A 119 -3.96 2.77 -14.69
C TYR A 119 -4.70 2.26 -15.95
N ASN A 120 -5.12 1.00 -15.95
CA ASN A 120 -5.82 0.35 -17.07
C ASN A 120 -7.36 0.34 -16.93
N SER A 121 -7.88 0.84 -15.81
CA SER A 121 -9.32 0.99 -15.58
C SER A 121 -9.79 2.29 -16.16
#